data_AF-A0A1T3VXA8-F1
#
_entry.id   AF-A0A1T3VXA8-F1
#
_cell.length_a   1.000
_cell.length_b   1.000
_cell.length_c   1.000
_cell.angle_alpha   90.00
_cell.angle_beta   90.00
_cell.angle_gamma   90.00
#
_symmetry.space_group_name_H-M   'P 1'
#
loop_
_entity.id
_entity.type
_entity.pdbx_description
1 polymer ?
#
loop_
_entity_poly.entity_id
_entity_poly.type
_entity_poly.pdbx_seq_one_letter_code
_entity_poly.pdbx_strand_id
1 'polypeptide(L)'
;MVDVNRRRLLTGGAAALAAGAAVTQCGAAQSATPAGFGHTVEPYYGEHQGGIATPAQAHALFVALDLVPEGGRGARETLAAVLKLWSADAARLTQGRPALADTEPELAHRPARLTVSVGLGPALFERIGLAHRRPPTAIDMPAFRTDRLDRRFCGGDVLLQICADDPMVVAHTARVLLKNVRAMTVQRWRQSGFRTAHGADGSGATMRNLMGQVDGTSNLRTAAEFDRFVWDDGAGQPWFAGGT
;
A
#
# COMPACT_ATOMS: atom_id res chain seq x y z
N MET A 1 -26.95 27.61 53.80
CA MET A 1 -26.76 28.71 52.82
C MET A 1 -25.89 29.76 53.49
N VAL A 2 -24.59 29.75 53.21
CA VAL A 2 -23.65 30.76 53.69
C VAL A 2 -22.78 31.14 52.48
N ASP A 3 -23.08 32.31 51.93
CA ASP A 3 -22.38 32.90 50.79
C ASP A 3 -20.94 33.26 51.17
N VAL A 4 -19.97 32.69 50.46
CA VAL A 4 -18.57 33.11 50.57
C VAL A 4 -18.31 34.24 49.59
N ASN A 5 -18.14 35.43 50.16
CA ASN A 5 -17.92 36.71 49.50
C ASN A 5 -16.54 36.77 48.81
N ARG A 6 -16.55 36.94 47.48
CA ARG A 6 -15.36 36.95 46.60
C ARG A 6 -14.40 38.14 46.79
N ARG A 7 -14.66 39.06 47.72
CA ARG A 7 -13.85 40.28 47.92
C ARG A 7 -12.85 40.23 49.10
N ARG A 8 -12.73 39.11 49.80
CA ARG A 8 -11.74 38.92 50.89
C ARG A 8 -10.50 38.11 50.53
N LEU A 9 -10.37 37.67 49.27
CA LEU A 9 -9.21 36.85 48.83
C LEU A 9 -8.09 37.68 48.16
N LEU A 10 -8.27 39.00 48.02
CA LEU A 10 -7.32 39.86 47.29
C LEU A 10 -6.60 40.91 48.16
N THR A 11 -6.71 40.85 49.48
CA THR A 11 -6.02 41.79 50.38
C THR A 11 -5.47 41.06 51.60
N GLY A 12 -4.31 40.44 51.45
CA GLY A 12 -3.64 39.74 52.55
C GLY A 12 -2.21 39.35 52.23
N GLY A 13 -1.28 40.29 52.40
CA GLY A 13 0.08 39.96 52.86
C GLY A 13 1.20 39.95 51.82
N ALA A 14 1.73 41.12 51.53
CA ALA A 14 3.10 41.30 51.07
C ALA A 14 4.06 41.28 52.28
N ALA A 15 5.07 40.40 52.27
CA ALA A 15 6.38 40.47 52.97
C ALA A 15 7.02 39.06 52.99
N ALA A 16 8.30 38.80 52.74
CA ALA A 16 9.43 39.53 52.17
C ALA A 16 10.55 38.51 51.86
N LEU A 17 11.46 38.88 50.94
CA LEU A 17 12.87 38.45 50.81
C LEU A 17 13.25 37.19 49.99
N ALA A 18 13.80 37.48 48.81
CA ALA A 18 15.01 36.91 48.21
C ALA A 18 15.03 35.43 47.76
N ALA A 19 14.59 35.19 46.53
CA ALA A 19 15.17 34.15 45.67
C ALA A 19 15.20 34.67 44.22
N GLY A 20 16.41 34.95 43.73
CA GLY A 20 16.64 35.44 42.38
C GLY A 20 16.26 34.44 41.29
N ALA A 21 15.65 34.97 40.22
CA ALA A 21 15.63 34.45 38.86
C ALA A 21 15.56 32.91 38.68
N ALA A 22 14.34 32.37 38.65
CA ALA A 22 14.04 31.16 37.89
C ALA A 22 12.99 31.51 36.83
N VAL A 23 13.45 32.24 35.82
CA VAL A 23 12.73 32.49 34.57
C VAL A 23 12.47 31.13 33.90
N THR A 24 11.19 30.81 33.75
CA THR A 24 10.61 29.94 32.71
C THR A 24 11.58 28.97 32.02
N GLN A 25 11.67 27.76 32.57
CA GLN A 25 12.07 26.60 31.79
C GLN A 25 10.99 25.54 31.98
N CYS A 26 9.84 25.78 31.32
CA CYS A 26 9.07 24.66 30.80
C CYS A 26 10.00 23.99 29.79
N GLY A 27 10.84 23.07 30.26
CA GLY A 27 11.63 22.22 29.40
C GLY A 27 10.65 21.63 28.40
N ALA A 28 10.87 21.92 27.12
CA ALA A 28 10.32 21.08 26.08
C ALA A 28 10.77 19.68 26.47
N ALA A 29 9.84 18.87 26.97
CA ALA A 29 9.99 17.45 26.90
C ALA A 29 10.13 17.21 25.39
N GLN A 30 11.38 17.10 24.93
CA GLN A 30 11.69 16.28 23.79
C GLN A 30 11.27 14.90 24.23
N SER A 31 9.97 14.63 24.11
CA SER A 31 9.47 13.31 23.82
C SER A 31 10.30 12.92 22.60
N ALA A 32 11.38 12.20 22.83
CA ALA A 32 11.91 11.32 21.80
C ALA A 32 10.71 10.46 21.44
N THR A 33 9.98 10.85 20.39
CA THR A 33 9.04 9.98 19.75
C THR A 33 9.88 8.76 19.42
N PRO A 34 9.62 7.59 20.03
CA PRO A 34 10.16 6.36 19.47
C PRO A 34 9.82 6.45 17.99
N ALA A 35 10.79 6.27 17.09
CA ALA A 35 10.55 6.39 15.66
C ALA A 35 9.28 5.60 15.34
N GLY A 36 8.18 6.33 15.12
CA GLY A 36 6.85 5.75 15.28
C GLY A 36 6.64 4.70 14.22
N PHE A 37 6.00 3.59 14.59
CA PHE A 37 5.43 2.69 13.60
C PHE A 37 4.67 3.50 12.54
N GLY A 38 4.93 3.22 11.27
CA GLY A 38 4.27 3.88 10.15
C GLY A 38 5.12 4.87 9.36
N HIS A 39 6.33 5.23 9.79
CA HIS A 39 7.18 6.16 9.01
C HIS A 39 8.11 5.48 8.00
N THR A 40 8.33 4.17 8.11
CA THR A 40 9.18 3.43 7.17
C THR A 40 8.55 3.42 5.78
N VAL A 41 9.38 3.67 4.76
CA VAL A 41 9.01 3.71 3.34
C VAL A 41 9.64 2.55 2.61
N GLU A 42 8.98 2.10 1.55
CA GLU A 42 9.57 1.24 0.51
C GLU A 42 9.76 2.09 -0.76
N PRO A 43 10.86 1.91 -1.52
CA PRO A 43 11.04 2.63 -2.79
C PRO A 43 9.93 2.31 -3.78
N TYR A 44 9.39 3.33 -4.45
CA TYR A 44 8.43 3.14 -5.53
C TYR A 44 9.09 2.90 -6.88
N TYR A 45 10.09 3.73 -7.20
CA TYR A 45 10.85 3.60 -8.44
C TYR A 45 12.01 2.63 -8.24
N GLY A 46 12.20 1.75 -9.20
CA GLY A 46 13.23 0.74 -9.24
C GLY A 46 13.13 -0.08 -10.51
N GLU A 47 14.02 -1.06 -10.66
CA GLU A 47 13.99 -2.01 -11.77
C GLU A 47 12.76 -2.93 -11.71
N HIS A 48 12.40 -3.37 -10.50
CA HIS A 48 11.22 -4.20 -10.23
C HIS A 48 10.18 -3.42 -9.40
N GLN A 49 8.90 -3.72 -9.61
CA GLN A 49 7.85 -3.16 -8.76
C GLN A 49 8.00 -3.64 -7.30
N GLY A 50 7.74 -2.75 -6.35
CA GLY A 50 7.64 -3.11 -4.94
C GLY A 50 6.50 -4.10 -4.68
N GLY A 51 6.54 -4.82 -3.56
CA GLY A 51 5.51 -5.81 -3.18
C GLY A 51 5.74 -7.22 -3.73
N ILE A 52 6.86 -7.45 -4.44
CA ILE A 52 7.29 -8.77 -4.93
C ILE A 52 8.49 -9.29 -4.12
N ALA A 53 9.67 -8.68 -4.28
CA ALA A 53 10.85 -9.00 -3.47
C ALA A 53 10.84 -8.28 -2.10
N THR A 54 9.97 -7.29 -1.93
CA THR A 54 9.75 -6.60 -0.66
C THR A 54 9.36 -7.63 0.41
N PRO A 55 9.95 -7.61 1.62
CA PRO A 55 9.52 -8.47 2.71
C PRO A 55 8.02 -8.28 2.99
N ALA A 56 7.25 -9.36 2.92
CA ALA A 56 5.79 -9.31 2.98
C ALA A 56 5.27 -8.55 4.21
N GLN A 57 4.41 -7.58 3.97
CA GLN A 57 3.81 -6.72 5.00
C GLN A 57 2.64 -7.38 5.73
N ALA A 58 2.24 -6.81 6.87
CA ALA A 58 1.17 -7.35 7.71
C ALA A 58 -0.21 -7.39 7.03
N HIS A 59 -0.48 -6.52 6.06
CA HIS A 59 -1.75 -6.45 5.35
C HIS A 59 -1.58 -6.37 3.85
N ALA A 60 -2.52 -6.98 3.12
CA ALA A 60 -2.59 -6.92 1.67
C ALA A 60 -4.03 -6.73 1.19
N LEU A 61 -4.18 -6.05 0.08
CA LEU A 61 -5.43 -5.92 -0.65
C LEU A 61 -5.17 -6.15 -2.13
N PHE A 62 -5.95 -7.05 -2.72
CA PHE A 62 -5.96 -7.33 -4.14
C PHE A 62 -7.29 -6.86 -4.73
N VAL A 63 -7.23 -6.06 -5.79
CA VAL A 63 -8.40 -5.56 -6.50
C VAL A 63 -8.22 -5.83 -7.99
N ALA A 64 -9.10 -6.62 -8.58
CA ALA A 64 -9.17 -6.75 -10.03
C ALA A 64 -10.22 -5.81 -10.59
N LEU A 65 -9.87 -5.19 -11.71
CA LEU A 65 -10.67 -4.19 -12.40
C LEU A 65 -10.81 -4.58 -13.85
N ASP A 66 -12.01 -4.36 -14.39
CA ASP A 66 -12.29 -4.43 -15.82
C ASP A 66 -12.35 -3.00 -16.38
N LEU A 67 -11.67 -2.75 -17.51
CA LEU A 67 -11.65 -1.45 -18.18
C LEU A 67 -13.02 -1.14 -18.80
N VAL A 68 -13.45 0.10 -18.63
CA VAL A 68 -14.65 0.68 -19.23
C VAL A 68 -14.21 1.87 -20.10
N PRO A 69 -14.04 1.66 -21.42
CA PRO A 69 -13.77 2.77 -22.33
C PRO A 69 -14.99 3.69 -22.41
N GLU A 70 -14.81 4.97 -22.14
CA GLU A 70 -15.87 5.99 -22.19
C GLU A 70 -15.45 7.20 -23.04
N GLY A 71 -16.46 7.93 -23.56
CA GLY A 71 -16.24 9.21 -24.24
C GLY A 71 -15.45 9.12 -25.54
N GLY A 72 -15.58 8.02 -26.29
CA GLY A 72 -14.88 7.79 -27.55
C GLY A 72 -13.42 7.34 -27.41
N ARG A 73 -12.91 7.12 -26.19
CA ARG A 73 -11.61 6.49 -25.96
C ARG A 73 -11.67 4.99 -26.22
N GLY A 74 -10.61 4.44 -26.82
CA GLY A 74 -10.41 3.00 -26.88
C GLY A 74 -9.87 2.44 -25.57
N ALA A 75 -9.87 1.11 -25.44
CA ALA A 75 -9.40 0.43 -24.23
C ALA A 75 -7.91 0.71 -23.95
N ARG A 76 -7.09 0.88 -24.98
CA ARG A 76 -5.66 1.19 -24.85
C ARG A 76 -5.44 2.57 -24.24
N GLU A 77 -6.16 3.58 -24.71
CA GLU A 77 -6.09 4.94 -24.18
C GLU A 77 -6.59 5.00 -22.74
N THR A 78 -7.66 4.26 -22.44
CA THR A 78 -8.19 4.12 -21.07
C THR A 78 -7.16 3.48 -20.14
N LEU A 79 -6.53 2.36 -20.53
CA LEU A 79 -5.45 1.73 -19.76
C LEU A 79 -4.30 2.70 -19.51
N ALA A 80 -3.83 3.39 -20.55
CA ALA A 80 -2.74 4.34 -20.42
C ALA A 80 -3.07 5.48 -19.45
N ALA A 81 -4.32 5.96 -19.43
CA ALA A 81 -4.78 6.98 -18.48
C ALA A 81 -4.81 6.45 -17.04
N VAL A 82 -5.34 5.24 -16.83
CA VAL A 82 -5.37 4.56 -15.52
C VAL A 82 -3.97 4.39 -14.97
N LEU A 83 -3.04 3.82 -15.75
CA LEU A 83 -1.66 3.57 -15.32
C LEU A 83 -0.91 4.86 -14.98
N LYS A 84 -1.12 5.94 -15.74
CA LYS A 84 -0.51 7.25 -15.46
C LYS A 84 -1.00 7.85 -14.14
N LEU A 85 -2.31 7.81 -13.88
CA LEU A 85 -2.90 8.31 -12.63
C LEU A 85 -2.39 7.51 -11.43
N TRP A 86 -2.48 6.18 -11.52
CA TRP A 86 -1.98 5.33 -10.44
C TRP A 86 -0.50 5.50 -10.20
N SER A 87 0.32 5.61 -11.24
CA SER A 87 1.76 5.80 -11.06
C SER A 87 2.09 7.10 -10.34
N ALA A 88 1.41 8.19 -10.70
CA ALA A 88 1.60 9.49 -10.06
C ALA A 88 1.17 9.48 -8.58
N ASP A 89 0.02 8.88 -8.28
CA ASP A 89 -0.51 8.82 -6.91
C ASP A 89 0.26 7.83 -6.03
N ALA A 90 0.56 6.62 -6.54
CA ALA A 90 1.31 5.60 -5.81
C ALA A 90 2.74 6.07 -5.49
N ALA A 91 3.42 6.77 -6.40
CA ALA A 91 4.75 7.36 -6.15
C ALA A 91 4.75 8.41 -5.03
N ARG A 92 3.60 9.02 -4.73
CA ARG A 92 3.46 9.99 -3.63
C ARG A 92 3.10 9.27 -2.33
N LEU A 93 2.05 8.44 -2.36
CA LEU A 93 1.52 7.74 -1.20
C LEU A 93 2.58 6.82 -0.55
N THR A 94 3.32 6.06 -1.34
CA THR A 94 4.41 5.18 -0.84
C THR A 94 5.52 5.95 -0.13
N GLN A 95 5.66 7.24 -0.43
CA GLN A 95 6.67 8.13 0.14
C GLN A 95 6.11 9.05 1.22
N GLY A 96 4.95 8.71 1.79
CA GLY A 96 4.34 9.49 2.86
C GLY A 96 3.76 10.83 2.43
N ARG A 97 3.47 11.00 1.12
CA ARG A 97 2.97 12.26 0.54
C ARG A 97 1.55 12.07 0.03
N PRO A 98 0.62 13.02 0.28
CA PRO A 98 -0.74 12.94 -0.23
C PRO A 98 -0.78 12.82 -1.76
N ALA A 99 -1.72 12.03 -2.29
CA ALA A 99 -1.99 11.93 -3.72
C ALA A 99 -2.54 13.24 -4.30
N LEU A 100 -2.69 13.31 -5.63
CA LEU A 100 -3.38 14.45 -6.24
C LEU A 100 -4.88 14.36 -5.94
N ALA A 101 -5.47 15.47 -5.49
CA ALA A 101 -6.88 15.56 -5.09
C ALA A 101 -7.29 14.53 -4.01
N ASP A 102 -6.34 14.18 -3.13
CA ASP A 102 -6.60 13.41 -1.91
C ASP A 102 -7.53 14.21 -0.99
N THR A 103 -8.62 13.59 -0.59
CA THR A 103 -9.65 14.21 0.27
C THR A 103 -9.28 14.11 1.75
N GLU A 104 -8.31 13.28 2.12
CA GLU A 104 -7.89 12.98 3.49
C GLU A 104 -6.35 12.89 3.52
N PRO A 105 -5.65 14.00 3.16
CA PRO A 105 -4.20 14.02 2.99
C PRO A 105 -3.44 13.66 4.28
N GLU A 106 -4.03 13.87 5.44
CA GLU A 106 -3.47 13.50 6.75
C GLU A 106 -3.12 12.01 6.85
N LEU A 107 -3.91 11.14 6.20
CA LEU A 107 -3.72 9.68 6.23
C LEU A 107 -2.50 9.23 5.41
N ALA A 108 -2.01 10.07 4.50
CA ALA A 108 -0.86 9.73 3.67
C ALA A 108 0.49 9.85 4.40
N HIS A 109 0.58 10.61 5.51
CA HIS A 109 1.87 10.93 6.16
C HIS A 109 2.52 9.73 6.91
N ARG A 110 1.83 8.60 6.97
CA ARG A 110 2.30 7.36 7.61
C ARG A 110 2.27 6.22 6.59
N PRO A 111 3.27 6.11 5.72
CA PRO A 111 3.27 5.11 4.64
C PRO A 111 3.37 3.66 5.13
N ALA A 112 3.88 3.37 6.33
CA ALA A 112 3.89 2.02 6.91
C ALA A 112 4.36 0.90 5.95
N ARG A 113 5.48 1.11 5.25
CA ARG A 113 6.03 0.20 4.22
C ARG A 113 5.06 -0.09 3.08
N LEU A 114 4.24 0.90 2.72
CA LEU A 114 3.30 0.82 1.60
C LEU A 114 4.03 0.49 0.31
N THR A 115 3.49 -0.50 -0.40
CA THR A 115 3.83 -0.81 -1.78
C THR A 115 2.55 -0.92 -2.59
N VAL A 116 2.64 -0.55 -3.86
CA VAL A 116 1.56 -0.66 -4.84
C VAL A 116 2.15 -1.33 -6.08
N SER A 117 1.55 -2.43 -6.51
CA SER A 117 1.97 -3.19 -7.69
C SER A 117 0.80 -3.37 -8.63
N VAL A 118 1.07 -3.31 -9.93
CA VAL A 118 0.07 -3.45 -10.99
C VAL A 118 0.41 -4.64 -11.87
N GLY A 119 -0.59 -5.50 -12.12
CA GLY A 119 -0.52 -6.61 -13.06
C GLY A 119 -1.54 -6.45 -14.19
N LEU A 120 -1.23 -7.02 -15.36
CA LEU A 120 -2.10 -6.99 -16.54
C LEU A 120 -2.61 -8.40 -16.85
N GLY A 121 -3.92 -8.56 -16.97
CA GLY A 121 -4.55 -9.83 -17.29
C GLY A 121 -4.30 -10.27 -18.74
N PRO A 122 -4.25 -11.58 -19.04
CA PRO A 122 -3.91 -12.07 -20.37
C PRO A 122 -4.94 -11.67 -21.44
N ALA A 123 -6.22 -11.60 -21.09
CA ALA A 123 -7.30 -11.19 -21.99
C ALA A 123 -7.27 -9.70 -22.35
N LEU A 124 -6.61 -8.87 -21.53
CA LEU A 124 -6.51 -7.43 -21.77
C LEU A 124 -5.75 -7.13 -23.07
N PHE A 125 -4.72 -7.92 -23.40
CA PHE A 125 -3.85 -7.69 -24.56
C PHE A 125 -4.61 -7.67 -25.88
N GLU A 126 -5.60 -8.55 -26.04
CA GLU A 126 -6.50 -8.55 -27.20
C GLU A 126 -7.34 -7.27 -27.24
N ARG A 127 -7.92 -6.89 -26.08
CA ARG A 127 -8.82 -5.73 -25.97
C ARG A 127 -8.13 -4.40 -26.27
N ILE A 128 -6.84 -4.27 -25.97
CA ILE A 128 -6.05 -3.07 -26.26
C ILE A 128 -5.33 -3.11 -27.62
N GLY A 129 -5.57 -4.15 -28.43
CA GLY A 129 -4.95 -4.31 -29.75
C GLY A 129 -3.45 -4.61 -29.69
N LEU A 130 -2.97 -5.21 -28.60
CA LEU A 130 -1.56 -5.56 -28.36
C LEU A 130 -1.37 -7.05 -28.06
N ALA A 131 -2.18 -7.93 -28.68
CA ALA A 131 -2.06 -9.39 -28.56
C ALA A 131 -0.62 -9.90 -28.74
N HIS A 132 0.09 -9.36 -29.75
CA HIS A 132 1.48 -9.68 -30.07
C HIS A 132 2.50 -9.25 -28.99
N ARG A 133 2.07 -8.46 -27.99
CA ARG A 133 2.89 -8.03 -26.84
C ARG A 133 2.62 -8.85 -25.59
N ARG A 134 1.66 -9.76 -25.60
CA ARG A 134 1.37 -10.62 -24.44
C ARG A 134 2.59 -11.51 -24.13
N PRO A 135 3.09 -11.55 -22.87
CA PRO A 135 4.14 -12.48 -22.48
C PRO A 135 3.67 -13.92 -22.71
N PRO A 136 4.51 -14.83 -23.26
CA PRO A 136 4.12 -16.21 -23.52
C PRO A 136 3.69 -16.98 -22.26
N THR A 137 4.17 -16.56 -21.09
CA THR A 137 3.83 -17.11 -19.77
C THR A 137 2.48 -16.62 -19.24
N ALA A 138 1.95 -15.50 -19.76
CA ALA A 138 0.65 -14.95 -19.38
C ALA A 138 -0.48 -15.68 -20.14
N ILE A 139 -0.77 -16.90 -19.68
CA ILE A 139 -1.81 -17.77 -20.21
C ILE A 139 -2.92 -18.00 -19.19
N ASP A 140 -4.10 -18.41 -19.69
CA ASP A 140 -5.12 -18.96 -18.81
C ASP A 140 -4.62 -20.27 -18.20
N MET A 141 -4.77 -20.40 -16.89
CA MET A 141 -4.37 -21.61 -16.18
C MET A 141 -5.20 -22.82 -16.65
N PRO A 142 -4.58 -24.00 -16.80
CA PRO A 142 -5.32 -25.22 -17.09
C PRO A 142 -6.28 -25.54 -15.94
N ALA A 143 -7.38 -26.23 -16.24
CA ALA A 143 -8.30 -26.71 -15.23
C ALA A 143 -7.65 -27.84 -14.41
N PHE A 144 -7.78 -27.79 -13.08
CA PHE A 144 -7.37 -28.85 -12.18
C PHE A 144 -8.58 -29.62 -11.64
N ARG A 145 -8.41 -30.92 -11.34
CA ARG A 145 -9.51 -31.79 -10.89
C ARG A 145 -10.20 -31.30 -9.60
N THR A 146 -9.45 -30.58 -8.76
CA THR A 146 -9.90 -30.04 -7.47
C THR A 146 -10.51 -28.65 -7.58
N ASP A 147 -10.57 -28.05 -8.78
CA ASP A 147 -11.06 -26.68 -8.95
C ASP A 147 -12.51 -26.55 -8.49
N ARG A 148 -12.74 -25.53 -7.65
CA ARG A 148 -14.06 -25.08 -7.20
C ARG A 148 -14.13 -23.56 -7.34
N LEU A 149 -13.73 -23.08 -8.52
CA LEU A 149 -13.59 -21.66 -8.81
C LEU A 149 -14.97 -21.00 -8.92
N ASP A 150 -15.22 -19.99 -8.09
CA ASP A 150 -16.30 -19.03 -8.32
C ASP A 150 -15.80 -17.97 -9.30
N ARG A 151 -16.42 -17.94 -10.49
CA ARG A 151 -16.04 -17.04 -11.59
C ARG A 151 -16.02 -15.56 -11.21
N ARG A 152 -16.75 -15.16 -10.16
CA ARG A 152 -16.75 -13.79 -9.64
C ARG A 152 -15.41 -13.39 -9.05
N PHE A 153 -14.58 -14.33 -8.59
CA PHE A 153 -13.23 -14.08 -8.06
C PHE A 153 -12.11 -14.42 -9.05
N CYS A 154 -12.43 -14.64 -10.32
CA CYS A 154 -11.46 -15.04 -11.34
C CYS A 154 -11.30 -13.97 -12.42
N GLY A 155 -10.10 -13.87 -13.00
CA GLY A 155 -9.80 -12.97 -14.11
C GLY A 155 -9.78 -11.50 -13.70
N GLY A 156 -9.92 -10.62 -14.69
CA GLY A 156 -9.77 -9.17 -14.55
C GLY A 156 -8.79 -8.63 -15.57
N ASP A 157 -9.03 -7.43 -16.08
CA ASP A 157 -8.10 -6.78 -17.01
C ASP A 157 -6.83 -6.29 -16.30
N VAL A 158 -6.99 -5.68 -15.14
CA VAL A 158 -5.89 -5.07 -14.37
C VAL A 158 -6.01 -5.49 -12.91
N LEU A 159 -4.90 -5.95 -12.35
CA LEU A 159 -4.76 -6.26 -10.93
C LEU A 159 -4.05 -5.09 -10.23
N LEU A 160 -4.60 -4.65 -9.11
CA LEU A 160 -3.96 -3.73 -8.19
C LEU A 160 -3.69 -4.46 -6.87
N GLN A 161 -2.42 -4.62 -6.52
CA GLN A 161 -1.96 -5.14 -5.24
C GLN A 161 -1.49 -3.98 -4.37
N ILE A 162 -2.00 -3.90 -3.13
CA ILE A 162 -1.65 -2.86 -2.16
C ILE A 162 -1.26 -3.56 -0.87
N CYS A 163 -0.02 -3.38 -0.42
CA CYS A 163 0.48 -4.01 0.81
C CYS A 163 1.09 -2.95 1.72
N ALA A 164 0.79 -3.00 3.02
CA ALA A 164 1.37 -2.15 4.05
C ALA A 164 1.28 -2.83 5.42
N ASP A 165 2.05 -2.36 6.39
CA ASP A 165 2.00 -2.88 7.76
C ASP A 165 0.82 -2.30 8.56
N ASP A 166 0.16 -1.25 8.07
CA ASP A 166 -1.01 -0.61 8.68
C ASP A 166 -2.26 -0.78 7.78
N PRO A 167 -3.37 -1.36 8.28
CA PRO A 167 -4.57 -1.57 7.49
C PRO A 167 -5.28 -0.26 7.07
N MET A 168 -5.12 0.83 7.84
CA MET A 168 -5.67 2.15 7.47
C MET A 168 -4.98 2.71 6.23
N VAL A 169 -3.66 2.48 6.10
CA VAL A 169 -2.89 2.90 4.92
C VAL A 169 -3.32 2.13 3.68
N VAL A 170 -3.57 0.82 3.81
CA VAL A 170 -4.13 0.00 2.73
C VAL A 170 -5.50 0.52 2.31
N ALA A 171 -6.39 0.80 3.27
CA ALA A 171 -7.73 1.29 3.00
C ALA A 171 -7.74 2.69 2.34
N HIS A 172 -6.92 3.62 2.85
CA HIS A 172 -6.75 4.96 2.29
C HIS A 172 -6.23 4.90 0.86
N THR A 173 -5.13 4.18 0.62
CA THR A 173 -4.52 4.02 -0.69
C THR A 173 -5.51 3.43 -1.69
N ALA A 174 -6.22 2.36 -1.32
CA ALA A 174 -7.22 1.75 -2.19
C ALA A 174 -8.32 2.75 -2.59
N ARG A 175 -8.82 3.52 -1.63
CA ARG A 175 -9.87 4.51 -1.90
C ARG A 175 -9.39 5.61 -2.84
N VAL A 176 -8.18 6.13 -2.62
CA VAL A 176 -7.57 7.15 -3.49
C VAL A 176 -7.38 6.62 -4.91
N LEU A 177 -6.73 5.47 -5.06
CA LEU A 177 -6.41 4.91 -6.38
C LEU A 177 -7.67 4.49 -7.15
N LEU A 178 -8.71 3.98 -6.49
CA LEU A 178 -9.97 3.60 -7.14
C LEU A 178 -10.85 4.81 -7.47
N LYS A 179 -10.88 5.84 -6.61
CA LYS A 179 -11.65 7.07 -6.84
C LYS A 179 -11.26 7.76 -8.14
N ASN A 180 -9.96 7.83 -8.42
CA ASN A 180 -9.42 8.57 -9.56
C ASN A 180 -9.65 7.88 -10.91
N VAL A 181 -10.02 6.59 -10.90
CA VAL A 181 -10.24 5.78 -12.12
C VAL A 181 -11.66 5.22 -12.23
N ARG A 182 -12.58 5.63 -11.36
CA ARG A 182 -13.95 5.07 -11.27
C ARG A 182 -14.80 5.19 -12.54
N ALA A 183 -14.50 6.16 -13.41
CA ALA A 183 -15.19 6.34 -14.69
C ALA A 183 -14.53 5.56 -15.84
N MET A 184 -13.39 4.92 -15.58
CA MET A 184 -12.59 4.18 -16.56
C MET A 184 -12.52 2.68 -16.26
N THR A 185 -13.06 2.27 -15.11
CA THR A 185 -12.93 0.91 -14.60
C THR A 185 -14.14 0.52 -13.78
N VAL A 186 -14.43 -0.79 -13.74
CA VAL A 186 -15.39 -1.40 -12.82
C VAL A 186 -14.65 -2.42 -11.97
N GLN A 187 -14.87 -2.40 -10.66
CA GLN A 187 -14.30 -3.39 -9.76
C GLN A 187 -14.94 -4.75 -10.04
N ARG A 188 -14.12 -5.71 -10.47
CA ARG A 188 -14.54 -7.08 -10.73
C ARG A 188 -14.62 -7.88 -9.43
N TRP A 189 -13.54 -7.85 -8.65
CA TRP A 189 -13.48 -8.45 -7.33
C TRP A 189 -12.46 -7.75 -6.45
N ARG A 190 -12.58 -8.00 -5.14
CA ARG A 190 -11.71 -7.46 -4.10
C ARG A 190 -11.47 -8.53 -3.04
N GLN A 191 -10.21 -8.73 -2.65
CA GLN A 191 -9.82 -9.67 -1.62
C GLN A 191 -8.81 -9.03 -0.67
N SER A 192 -9.14 -9.02 0.62
CA SER A 192 -8.26 -8.55 1.68
C SER A 192 -7.57 -9.74 2.33
N GLY A 193 -6.29 -9.60 2.63
CA GLY A 193 -5.48 -10.57 3.35
C GLY A 193 -4.75 -9.93 4.52
N PHE A 194 -4.39 -10.75 5.48
CA PHE A 194 -3.55 -10.33 6.59
C PHE A 194 -2.53 -11.42 6.93
N ARG A 195 -1.50 -10.99 7.62
CA ARG A 195 -0.40 -11.74 8.17
C ARG A 195 -0.36 -11.42 9.68
N THR A 196 0.45 -12.14 10.45
CA THR A 196 0.87 -11.75 11.81
C THR A 196 1.13 -10.24 11.86
N ALA A 197 0.61 -9.61 12.93
CA ALA A 197 0.74 -8.18 13.13
C ALA A 197 2.22 -7.76 13.16
N HIS A 198 2.49 -6.56 12.63
CA HIS A 198 3.83 -6.00 12.63
C HIS A 198 4.40 -5.95 14.06
N GLY A 199 5.64 -6.42 14.21
CA GLY A 199 6.35 -6.44 15.49
C GLY A 199 5.93 -7.53 16.48
N ALA A 200 4.94 -8.37 16.16
CA ALA A 200 4.55 -9.48 17.05
C ALA A 200 5.61 -10.61 17.07
N ASP A 201 6.35 -10.81 15.97
CA ASP A 201 7.45 -11.76 15.88
C ASP A 201 8.80 -11.04 15.79
N GLY A 202 9.46 -10.83 16.93
CA GLY A 202 10.73 -10.10 17.01
C GLY A 202 11.95 -10.77 16.37
N SER A 203 11.84 -12.03 15.93
CA SER A 203 12.94 -12.83 15.37
C SER A 203 12.95 -12.91 13.84
N GLY A 204 11.99 -12.27 13.15
CA GLY A 204 11.84 -12.44 11.70
C GLY A 204 11.48 -13.88 11.29
N ALA A 205 10.87 -14.64 12.21
CA ALA A 205 10.51 -16.03 12.01
C ALA A 205 9.52 -16.21 10.85
N THR A 206 9.54 -17.41 10.27
CA THR A 206 8.56 -17.80 9.26
C THR A 206 7.16 -17.81 9.88
N MET A 207 6.22 -17.22 9.15
CA MET A 207 4.88 -16.91 9.62
C MET A 207 4.03 -18.16 9.80
N ARG A 208 2.89 -18.03 10.50
CA ARG A 208 1.88 -19.09 10.55
C ARG A 208 0.66 -18.75 9.72
N ASN A 209 0.09 -19.75 9.06
CA ASN A 209 -1.21 -19.64 8.38
C ASN A 209 -2.37 -19.93 9.36
N LEU A 210 -3.61 -19.81 8.90
CA LEU A 210 -4.81 -20.02 9.73
C LEU A 210 -5.01 -21.48 10.20
N MET A 211 -4.28 -22.44 9.61
CA MET A 211 -4.23 -23.83 10.09
C MET A 211 -3.15 -24.02 11.17
N GLY A 212 -2.43 -22.96 11.54
CA GLY A 212 -1.38 -22.98 12.54
C GLY A 212 -0.02 -23.49 12.02
N GLN A 213 0.11 -23.79 10.74
CA GLN A 213 1.36 -24.30 10.14
C GLN A 213 2.34 -23.17 9.87
N VAL A 214 3.64 -23.44 10.02
CA VAL A 214 4.71 -22.52 9.59
C VAL A 214 4.75 -22.50 8.06
N ASP A 215 4.65 -21.32 7.45
CA ASP A 215 4.45 -21.13 6.01
C ASP A 215 5.43 -20.09 5.44
N GLY A 216 6.21 -20.50 4.43
CA GLY A 216 7.28 -19.71 3.81
C GLY A 216 8.71 -20.12 4.19
N THR A 217 8.92 -21.31 4.76
CA THR A 217 10.26 -21.80 5.17
C THR A 217 11.18 -21.99 3.97
N SER A 218 10.68 -22.68 2.93
CA SER A 218 11.39 -22.88 1.66
C SER A 218 10.88 -21.86 0.64
N ASN A 219 11.46 -20.66 0.66
CA ASN A 219 11.15 -19.59 -0.28
C ASN A 219 12.43 -18.86 -0.69
N LEU A 220 12.40 -18.15 -1.81
CA LEU A 220 13.54 -17.39 -2.33
C LEU A 220 13.97 -16.30 -1.33
N ARG A 221 15.28 -16.15 -1.11
CA ARG A 221 15.85 -15.21 -0.13
C ARG A 221 16.91 -14.29 -0.74
N THR A 222 17.57 -14.72 -1.79
CA THR A 222 18.73 -14.01 -2.35
C THR A 222 18.40 -13.37 -3.69
N ALA A 223 19.05 -12.25 -4.01
CA ALA A 223 18.89 -11.57 -5.29
C ALA A 223 19.11 -12.53 -6.48
N ALA A 224 20.16 -13.36 -6.42
CA ALA A 224 20.47 -14.34 -7.47
C ALA A 224 19.35 -15.40 -7.68
N GLU A 225 18.60 -15.75 -6.64
CA GLU A 225 17.42 -16.62 -6.79
C GLU A 225 16.27 -15.88 -7.46
N PHE A 226 16.02 -14.62 -7.10
CA PHE A 226 15.00 -13.79 -7.74
C PHE A 226 15.32 -13.55 -9.22
N ASP A 227 16.56 -13.19 -9.55
CA ASP A 227 17.04 -13.00 -10.93
C ASP A 227 16.87 -14.25 -11.79
N ARG A 228 16.99 -15.43 -11.17
CA ARG A 228 16.87 -16.70 -11.87
C ARG A 228 15.42 -17.19 -12.02
N PHE A 229 14.57 -16.95 -11.03
CA PHE A 229 13.27 -17.63 -10.91
C PHE A 229 12.06 -16.72 -10.93
N VAL A 230 12.24 -15.40 -10.81
CA VAL A 230 11.14 -14.43 -10.70
C VAL A 230 11.18 -13.45 -11.87
N TRP A 231 12.34 -12.84 -12.14
CA TRP A 231 12.41 -11.75 -13.12
C TRP A 231 12.50 -12.26 -14.55
N ASP A 232 11.65 -11.71 -15.42
CA ASP A 232 11.72 -11.91 -16.86
C ASP A 232 12.91 -11.14 -17.45
N ASP A 233 13.72 -11.81 -18.26
CA ASP A 233 14.91 -11.24 -18.89
C ASP A 233 14.59 -10.36 -20.11
N GLY A 234 13.32 -10.28 -20.52
CA GLY A 234 12.85 -9.53 -21.67
C GLY A 234 13.12 -10.19 -23.02
N ALA A 235 13.70 -11.39 -23.07
CA ALA A 235 14.04 -12.05 -24.33
C ALA A 235 12.80 -12.35 -25.19
N GLY A 236 11.69 -12.72 -24.56
CA GLY A 236 10.41 -12.95 -25.24
C GLY A 236 9.62 -11.68 -25.52
N GLN A 237 9.59 -10.74 -24.57
CA GLN A 237 8.88 -9.47 -24.69
C GLN A 237 9.72 -8.33 -24.06
N PRO A 238 10.43 -7.51 -24.86
CA PRO A 238 11.35 -6.51 -24.31
C PRO A 238 10.72 -5.45 -23.39
N TRP A 239 9.41 -5.22 -23.47
CA TRP A 239 8.73 -4.29 -22.55
C TRP A 239 8.48 -4.87 -21.16
N PHE A 240 8.56 -6.19 -21.04
CA PHE A 240 8.29 -6.94 -19.82
C PHE A 240 9.58 -7.31 -19.08
N ALA A 241 10.75 -6.90 -19.59
CA ALA A 241 12.04 -7.05 -18.93
C ALA A 241 12.00 -6.47 -17.51
N GLY A 242 12.45 -7.25 -16.53
CA GLY A 242 12.37 -6.91 -15.10
C GLY A 242 10.97 -7.09 -14.47
N GLY A 243 9.99 -7.53 -15.26
CA GLY A 243 8.66 -7.94 -14.79
C GLY A 243 8.63 -9.37 -14.24
N THR A 244 7.43 -9.83 -13.85
CA THR A 244 7.13 -11.20 -13.39
C THR A 244 5.66 -11.54 -13.61
#